data_AF-A0A662GVQ7-F1
#
_entry.id   AF-A0A662GVQ7-F1
#
_cell.length_a   1.000
_cell.length_b   1.000
_cell.length_c   1.000
_cell.angle_alpha   90.00
_cell.angle_beta   90.00
_cell.angle_gamma   90.00
#
_symmetry.space_group_name_H-M   'P 1'
#
loop_
_entity.id
_entity.type
_entity.pdbx_description
1 polymer ?
#
loop_
_entity_poly.entity_id
_entity_poly.type
_entity_poly.pdbx_seq_one_letter_code
_entity_poly.pdbx_strand_id
1 'polypeptide(L)'
;MRLGAESMAAALCLQHLVSMALSGLDQLKFLLVAVLAGFVGSIMGIGGGSIIVPVLTNVFGVPIREAVAASLVGVIATSISGLSTYFREEITNIRMALFLETSTTLGAMLGALLSLVTPGSFLYVIFAAFSFYIAASQAYSIRVEERKIRKSGFRAARPDRISLLLGLSGRYFDESEGRRVEYVISGTLAGWLVSFFAGVGSGMLGIGGGFIKVSAMNLFMNAPLKVAIATSKFMVGITAATSSVVYYLRGVVRADVAAPVALGTTLGAIAGTKVMNKLRVRWLKAAFSALAAYLGYVMLRRGLWLMGVAELP
;
A
#
# COMPACT_ATOMS: atom_id res chain seq x y z
N MET A 1 -45.61 23.16 31.17
CA MET A 1 -45.29 22.57 29.85
C MET A 1 -44.12 23.24 29.11
N ARG A 2 -43.87 24.56 29.23
CA ARG A 2 -42.74 25.22 28.53
C ARG A 2 -41.33 24.84 29.03
N LEU A 3 -41.17 24.52 30.32
CA LEU A 3 -39.87 24.15 30.93
C LEU A 3 -39.27 22.83 30.40
N GLY A 4 -40.09 21.91 29.87
CA GLY A 4 -39.61 20.62 29.33
C GLY A 4 -39.10 20.69 27.89
N ALA A 5 -39.52 21.72 27.11
CA ALA A 5 -39.09 21.88 25.73
C ALA A 5 -37.69 22.51 25.63
N GLU A 6 -37.37 23.45 26.52
CA GLU A 6 -36.03 24.08 26.58
C GLU A 6 -34.97 23.10 27.10
N SER A 7 -35.31 22.24 28.08
CA SER A 7 -34.40 21.20 28.56
C SER A 7 -34.12 20.13 27.49
N MET A 8 -35.11 19.80 26.65
CA MET A 8 -34.96 18.82 25.57
C MET A 8 -34.16 19.40 24.39
N ALA A 9 -34.35 20.68 24.06
CA ALA A 9 -33.54 21.40 23.07
C ALA A 9 -32.08 21.56 23.50
N ALA A 10 -31.84 21.86 24.78
CA ALA A 10 -30.49 21.92 25.34
C ALA A 10 -29.80 20.54 25.35
N ALA A 11 -30.53 19.47 25.68
CA ALA A 11 -30.01 18.11 25.60
C ALA A 11 -29.67 17.70 24.16
N LEU A 12 -30.55 17.98 23.19
CA LEU A 12 -30.30 17.74 21.77
C LEU A 12 -29.11 18.56 21.24
N CYS A 13 -28.99 19.83 21.64
CA CYS A 13 -27.88 20.69 21.26
C CYS A 13 -26.56 20.20 21.87
N LEU A 14 -26.57 19.78 23.15
CA LEU A 14 -25.41 19.19 23.81
C LEU A 14 -25.02 17.86 23.17
N GLN A 15 -25.99 17.02 22.81
CA GLN A 15 -25.76 15.72 22.17
C GLN A 15 -25.25 15.90 20.73
N HIS A 16 -25.71 16.94 20.02
CA HIS A 16 -25.19 17.31 18.71
C HIS A 16 -23.77 17.90 18.79
N LEU A 17 -23.50 18.78 19.76
CA LEU A 17 -22.17 19.33 20.05
C LEU A 17 -21.17 18.25 20.48
N VAL A 18 -21.60 17.30 21.32
CA VAL A 18 -20.80 16.13 21.72
C VAL A 18 -20.57 15.21 20.54
N SER A 19 -21.56 14.97 19.68
CA SER A 19 -21.38 14.18 18.45
C SER A 19 -20.41 14.86 17.46
N MET A 20 -20.48 16.20 17.32
CA MET A 20 -19.54 16.98 16.50
C MET A 20 -18.13 16.96 17.11
N ALA A 21 -17.99 17.13 18.43
CA ALA A 21 -16.69 17.11 19.11
C ALA A 21 -16.02 15.73 19.06
N LEU A 22 -16.79 14.65 19.25
CA LEU A 22 -16.33 13.28 19.07
C LEU A 22 -15.94 13.02 17.60
N SER A 23 -16.70 13.55 16.63
CA SER A 23 -16.37 13.44 15.21
C SER A 23 -15.07 14.17 14.83
N GLY A 24 -14.79 15.34 15.42
CA GLY A 24 -13.56 16.09 15.17
C GLY A 24 -12.33 15.41 15.76
N LEU A 25 -12.45 14.83 16.96
CA LEU A 25 -11.37 14.05 17.58
C LEU A 25 -11.04 12.79 16.77
N ASP A 26 -12.05 12.09 16.26
CA ASP A 26 -11.82 10.89 15.45
C ASP A 26 -11.25 11.23 14.06
N GLN A 27 -11.67 12.34 13.45
CA GLN A 27 -11.04 12.88 12.23
C GLN A 27 -9.56 13.22 12.44
N LEU A 28 -9.20 13.82 13.59
CA LEU A 28 -7.80 14.11 13.92
C LEU A 28 -6.98 12.83 14.09
N LYS A 29 -7.53 11.81 14.76
CA LYS A 29 -6.86 10.51 14.90
C LYS A 29 -6.67 9.82 13.54
N PHE A 30 -7.68 9.85 12.67
CA PHE A 30 -7.57 9.34 11.30
C PHE A 30 -6.46 10.04 10.53
N LEU A 31 -6.40 11.37 10.62
CA LEU A 31 -5.35 12.16 9.97
C LEU A 31 -3.96 11.77 10.47
N LEU A 32 -3.75 11.65 11.78
CA LEU A 32 -2.45 11.29 12.36
C LEU A 32 -1.99 9.89 11.93
N VAL A 33 -2.88 8.91 12.00
CA VAL A 33 -2.61 7.55 11.50
C VAL A 33 -2.29 7.59 10.02
N ALA A 34 -3.05 8.35 9.23
CA ALA A 34 -2.85 8.50 7.80
C ALA A 34 -1.51 9.17 7.47
N VAL A 35 -1.05 10.15 8.24
CA VAL A 35 0.30 10.74 8.11
C VAL A 35 1.38 9.68 8.30
N LEU A 36 1.31 8.91 9.38
CA LEU A 36 2.28 7.83 9.62
C LEU A 36 2.22 6.77 8.52
N ALA A 37 1.01 6.38 8.11
CA ALA A 37 0.80 5.40 7.05
C ALA A 37 1.32 5.91 5.69
N GLY A 38 1.14 7.19 5.38
CA GLY A 38 1.67 7.82 4.17
C GLY A 38 3.19 7.89 4.17
N PHE A 39 3.78 8.24 5.31
CA PHE A 39 5.24 8.28 5.49
C PHE A 39 5.86 6.89 5.27
N VAL A 40 5.44 5.90 6.07
CA VAL A 40 5.94 4.52 5.94
C VAL A 40 5.59 3.94 4.57
N GLY A 41 4.37 4.20 4.09
CA GLY A 41 3.87 3.68 2.83
C GLY A 41 4.54 4.26 1.58
N SER A 42 5.11 5.45 1.68
CA SER A 42 5.92 6.04 0.61
C SER A 42 7.34 5.49 0.61
N ILE A 43 7.95 5.28 1.78
CA ILE A 43 9.27 4.64 1.93
C ILE A 43 9.24 3.19 1.43
N MET A 44 8.13 2.48 1.62
CA MET A 44 8.00 1.06 1.24
C MET A 44 7.35 0.83 -0.13
N GLY A 45 6.86 1.87 -0.82
CA GLY A 45 6.26 1.74 -2.16
C GLY A 45 4.89 1.07 -2.18
N ILE A 46 4.18 1.08 -1.05
CA ILE A 46 2.91 0.37 -0.80
C ILE A 46 1.69 1.29 -0.77
N GLY A 47 1.86 2.61 -0.76
CA GLY A 47 0.73 3.55 -0.80
C GLY A 47 0.02 3.78 0.55
N GLY A 48 0.49 3.16 1.64
CA GLY A 48 -0.05 3.35 3.00
C GLY A 48 -1.33 2.56 3.30
N GLY A 49 -2.01 2.03 2.27
CA GLY A 49 -3.28 1.32 2.39
C GLY A 49 -3.25 0.12 3.35
N SER A 50 -2.14 -0.61 3.38
CA SER A 50 -1.94 -1.73 4.31
C SER A 50 -1.83 -1.36 5.78
N ILE A 51 -1.50 -0.12 6.11
CA ILE A 51 -1.48 0.34 7.50
C ILE A 51 -2.88 0.87 7.82
N ILE A 52 -3.47 1.62 6.89
CA ILE A 52 -4.80 2.23 7.02
C ILE A 52 -5.87 1.17 7.24
N VAL A 53 -5.92 0.12 6.41
CA VAL A 53 -6.98 -0.91 6.50
C VAL A 53 -6.99 -1.62 7.86
N PRO A 54 -5.87 -2.18 8.36
CA PRO A 54 -5.82 -2.79 9.68
C PRO A 54 -6.16 -1.84 10.81
N VAL A 55 -5.68 -0.60 10.76
CA VAL A 55 -5.92 0.37 11.83
C VAL A 55 -7.39 0.81 11.84
N LEU A 56 -7.97 1.16 10.70
CA LEU A 56 -9.38 1.53 10.61
C LEU A 56 -10.30 0.40 11.07
N THR A 57 -9.98 -0.85 10.71
CA THR A 57 -10.81 -2.01 11.07
C THR A 57 -10.68 -2.45 12.53
N ASN A 58 -9.46 -2.40 13.10
CA ASN A 58 -9.20 -2.97 14.43
C ASN A 58 -9.21 -1.94 15.55
N VAL A 59 -8.88 -0.68 15.25
CA VAL A 59 -8.86 0.40 16.25
C VAL A 59 -10.17 1.17 16.21
N PHE A 60 -10.69 1.47 15.01
CA PHE A 60 -11.86 2.33 14.83
C PHE A 60 -13.14 1.56 14.47
N GLY A 61 -13.07 0.23 14.32
CA GLY A 61 -14.23 -0.62 14.04
C GLY A 61 -14.88 -0.37 12.69
N VAL A 62 -14.21 0.32 11.76
CA VAL A 62 -14.74 0.59 10.42
C VAL A 62 -14.89 -0.74 9.68
N PRO A 63 -16.05 -1.01 9.04
CA PRO A 63 -16.22 -2.19 8.21
C PRO A 63 -15.12 -2.32 7.17
N ILE A 64 -14.59 -3.54 6.96
CA ILE A 64 -13.40 -3.76 6.11
C ILE A 64 -13.55 -3.17 4.70
N ARG A 65 -14.75 -3.24 4.11
CA ARG A 65 -14.98 -2.71 2.75
C ARG A 65 -14.92 -1.18 2.70
N GLU A 66 -15.43 -0.50 3.73
CA GLU A 66 -15.32 0.96 3.86
C GLU A 66 -13.88 1.38 4.13
N ALA A 67 -13.16 0.63 4.98
CA ALA A 67 -11.74 0.84 5.23
C ALA A 67 -10.90 0.66 3.96
N VAL A 68 -11.19 -0.39 3.18
CA VAL A 68 -10.58 -0.65 1.86
C VAL A 68 -10.86 0.52 0.91
N ALA A 69 -12.11 0.95 0.78
CA ALA A 69 -12.49 2.06 -0.07
C ALA A 69 -11.76 3.37 0.31
N ALA A 70 -11.76 3.74 1.61
CA ALA A 70 -11.05 4.92 2.11
C ALA A 70 -9.54 4.82 1.90
N SER A 71 -8.97 3.64 2.11
CA SER A 71 -7.54 3.40 1.89
C SER A 71 -7.13 3.56 0.43
N LEU A 72 -7.95 3.16 -0.54
CA LEU A 72 -7.68 3.33 -1.96
C LEU A 72 -7.62 4.82 -2.34
N VAL A 73 -8.51 5.65 -1.79
CA VAL A 73 -8.46 7.11 -1.95
C VAL A 73 -7.16 7.67 -1.36
N GLY A 74 -6.79 7.22 -0.17
CA GLY A 74 -5.50 7.56 0.46
C GLY A 74 -4.30 7.16 -0.39
N VAL A 75 -4.35 5.97 -0.99
CA VAL A 75 -3.29 5.43 -1.84
C VAL A 75 -3.11 6.29 -3.08
N ILE A 76 -4.19 6.67 -3.76
CA ILE A 76 -4.17 7.60 -4.91
C ILE A 76 -3.48 8.91 -4.51
N ALA A 77 -3.91 9.50 -3.38
CA ALA A 77 -3.36 10.74 -2.86
C ALA A 77 -1.85 10.64 -2.55
N THR A 78 -1.40 9.51 -1.97
CA THR A 78 0.04 9.29 -1.72
C THR A 78 0.85 9.07 -2.97
N SER A 79 0.27 8.43 -3.98
CA SER A 79 0.96 8.13 -5.22
C SER A 79 1.22 9.42 -5.98
N ILE A 80 0.23 10.32 -6.08
CA ILE A 80 0.40 11.64 -6.69
C ILE A 80 1.48 12.44 -5.97
N SER A 81 1.43 12.51 -4.63
CA SER A 81 2.38 13.33 -3.88
C SER A 81 3.82 12.78 -3.96
N GLY A 82 3.99 11.46 -3.85
CA GLY A 82 5.29 10.81 -3.89
C GLY A 82 5.93 10.72 -5.27
N LEU A 83 5.11 10.67 -6.34
CA LEU A 83 5.60 10.51 -7.71
C LEU A 83 6.57 11.61 -8.13
N SER A 84 6.27 12.86 -7.74
CA SER A 84 7.07 14.04 -8.07
C SER A 84 8.52 13.93 -7.58
N THR A 85 8.75 13.30 -6.42
CA THR A 85 10.09 13.18 -5.83
C THR A 85 10.90 12.09 -6.53
N TYR A 86 10.31 10.90 -6.70
CA TYR A 86 11.01 9.77 -7.34
C TYR A 86 11.28 9.97 -8.83
N PHE A 87 10.47 10.78 -9.52
CA PHE A 87 10.75 11.20 -10.90
C PHE A 87 11.93 12.18 -10.97
N ARG A 88 12.01 13.13 -10.03
CA ARG A 88 13.14 14.07 -9.94
C ARG A 88 14.46 13.38 -9.61
N GLU A 89 14.40 12.32 -8.79
CA GLU A 89 15.58 11.49 -8.46
C GLU A 89 15.92 10.45 -9.54
N GLU A 90 15.14 10.37 -10.62
CA GLU A 90 15.32 9.40 -11.73
C GLU A 90 15.36 7.93 -11.28
N ILE A 91 14.71 7.60 -10.16
CA ILE A 91 14.68 6.22 -9.62
C ILE A 91 13.56 5.40 -10.28
N THR A 92 12.45 6.06 -10.65
CA THR A 92 11.29 5.38 -11.22
C THR A 92 11.55 4.92 -12.66
N ASN A 93 11.32 3.62 -12.92
CA ASN A 93 11.36 3.08 -14.27
C ASN A 93 9.96 3.06 -14.91
N ILE A 94 9.63 4.12 -15.66
CA ILE A 94 8.30 4.31 -16.26
C ILE A 94 7.96 3.19 -17.25
N ARG A 95 8.93 2.67 -18.01
CA ARG A 95 8.70 1.60 -19.00
C ARG A 95 8.27 0.30 -18.32
N MET A 96 8.97 -0.09 -17.26
CA MET A 96 8.63 -1.25 -16.44
C MET A 96 7.27 -1.05 -15.76
N ALA A 97 7.01 0.15 -15.24
CA ALA A 97 5.70 0.46 -14.66
C ALA A 97 4.57 0.26 -15.68
N LEU A 98 4.64 0.90 -16.84
CA LEU A 98 3.59 0.79 -17.87
C LEU A 98 3.38 -0.66 -18.30
N PHE A 99 4.46 -1.42 -18.49
CA PHE A 99 4.38 -2.84 -18.84
C PHE A 99 3.63 -3.66 -17.78
N LEU A 100 4.02 -3.55 -16.50
CA LEU A 100 3.40 -4.31 -15.41
C LEU A 100 2.01 -3.79 -15.02
N GLU A 101 1.74 -2.51 -15.26
CA GLU A 101 0.46 -1.90 -14.91
C GLU A 101 -0.68 -2.42 -15.80
N THR A 102 -0.39 -2.84 -17.03
CA THR A 102 -1.38 -3.50 -17.90
C THR A 102 -2.01 -4.72 -17.24
N SER A 103 -1.20 -5.59 -16.62
CA SER A 103 -1.70 -6.78 -15.94
C SER A 103 -2.33 -6.44 -14.60
N THR A 104 -1.72 -5.50 -13.87
CA THR A 104 -2.20 -5.16 -12.54
C THR A 104 -3.57 -4.50 -12.59
N THR A 105 -3.81 -3.61 -13.55
CA THR A 105 -5.10 -2.92 -13.71
C THR A 105 -6.23 -3.93 -13.91
N LEU A 106 -6.02 -4.93 -14.76
CA LEU A 106 -6.99 -6.02 -14.98
C LEU A 106 -7.23 -6.81 -13.69
N GLY A 107 -6.15 -7.18 -12.99
CA GLY A 107 -6.23 -7.85 -11.71
C GLY A 107 -6.98 -7.03 -10.66
N ALA A 108 -6.75 -5.71 -10.60
CA ALA A 108 -7.33 -4.81 -9.62
C ALA A 108 -8.83 -4.58 -9.84
N MET A 109 -9.26 -4.54 -11.09
CA MET A 109 -10.69 -4.53 -11.42
C MET A 109 -11.35 -5.83 -10.98
N LEU A 110 -10.75 -6.99 -11.32
CA LEU A 110 -11.24 -8.30 -10.88
C LEU A 110 -11.27 -8.42 -9.34
N GLY A 111 -10.20 -8.00 -8.67
CA GLY A 111 -10.09 -8.03 -7.22
C GLY A 111 -11.13 -7.15 -6.52
N ALA A 112 -11.37 -5.94 -7.03
CA ALA A 112 -12.40 -5.08 -6.47
C ALA A 112 -13.80 -5.72 -6.59
N LEU A 113 -14.10 -6.37 -7.72
CA LEU A 113 -15.36 -7.11 -7.90
C LEU A 113 -15.46 -8.32 -6.97
N LEU A 114 -14.39 -9.10 -6.84
CA LEU A 114 -14.33 -10.25 -5.93
C LEU A 114 -14.52 -9.83 -4.47
N SER A 115 -14.00 -8.67 -4.07
CA SER A 115 -14.20 -8.12 -2.74
C SER A 115 -15.67 -7.94 -2.38
N LEU A 116 -16.49 -7.55 -3.36
CA LEU A 116 -17.90 -7.26 -3.15
C LEU A 116 -18.74 -8.51 -2.89
N VAL A 117 -18.27 -9.68 -3.34
CA VAL A 117 -18.94 -10.97 -3.12
C VAL A 117 -18.28 -11.80 -2.00
N THR A 118 -17.05 -11.46 -1.61
CA THR A 118 -16.31 -12.19 -0.58
C THR A 118 -16.77 -11.79 0.83
N PRO A 119 -17.07 -12.73 1.73
CA PRO A 119 -17.41 -12.40 3.12
C PRO A 119 -16.26 -11.67 3.81
N GLY A 120 -16.59 -10.71 4.70
CA GLY A 120 -15.59 -9.87 5.35
C GLY A 120 -14.51 -10.64 6.12
N SER A 121 -14.87 -11.75 6.76
CA SER A 121 -13.94 -12.63 7.49
C SER A 121 -12.84 -13.19 6.59
N PHE A 122 -13.17 -13.63 5.38
CA PHE A 122 -12.20 -14.13 4.40
C PHE A 122 -11.25 -13.03 3.91
N LEU A 123 -11.72 -11.79 3.78
CA LEU A 123 -10.84 -10.67 3.39
C LEU A 123 -9.71 -10.45 4.41
N TYR A 124 -9.98 -10.61 5.72
CA TYR A 124 -8.95 -10.54 6.76
C TYR A 124 -7.91 -11.67 6.63
N VAL A 125 -8.37 -12.91 6.38
CA VAL A 125 -7.47 -14.07 6.22
C VAL A 125 -6.62 -13.93 4.96
N ILE A 126 -7.22 -13.50 3.85
CA ILE A 126 -6.50 -13.21 2.60
C ILE A 126 -5.45 -12.13 2.85
N PHE A 127 -5.82 -11.02 3.52
CA PHE A 127 -4.87 -9.96 3.90
C PHE A 127 -3.69 -10.52 4.69
N ALA A 128 -3.97 -11.35 5.70
CA ALA A 128 -2.95 -11.95 6.53
C ALA A 128 -2.00 -12.83 5.72
N ALA A 129 -2.53 -13.71 4.87
CA ALA A 129 -1.74 -14.58 4.01
C ALA A 129 -0.80 -13.79 3.09
N PHE A 130 -1.31 -12.74 2.45
CA PHE A 130 -0.48 -11.84 1.65
C PHE A 130 0.62 -11.20 2.50
N SER A 131 0.26 -10.63 3.65
CA SER A 131 1.19 -9.92 4.53
C SER A 131 2.32 -10.83 5.03
N PHE A 132 2.01 -12.08 5.41
CA PHE A 132 3.03 -13.06 5.79
C PHE A 132 3.92 -13.49 4.63
N TYR A 133 3.36 -13.70 3.44
CA TYR A 133 4.16 -13.98 2.25
C TYR A 133 5.16 -12.85 1.99
N ILE A 134 4.71 -11.60 2.10
CA ILE A 134 5.60 -10.45 1.88
C ILE A 134 6.66 -10.38 2.98
N ALA A 135 6.27 -10.56 4.24
CA ALA A 135 7.21 -10.57 5.36
C ALA A 135 8.34 -11.60 5.14
N ALA A 136 7.99 -12.83 4.76
CA ALA A 136 8.95 -13.89 4.48
C ALA A 136 9.83 -13.57 3.25
N SER A 137 9.22 -13.11 2.15
CA SER A 137 9.93 -12.78 0.91
C SER A 137 10.95 -11.66 1.09
N GLN A 138 10.62 -10.64 1.88
CA GLN A 138 11.51 -9.51 2.18
C GLN A 138 12.61 -9.91 3.15
N ALA A 139 12.32 -10.74 4.17
CA ALA A 139 13.34 -11.26 5.08
C ALA A 139 14.38 -12.13 4.37
N TYR A 140 13.93 -13.05 3.50
CA TYR A 140 14.81 -13.92 2.72
C TYR A 140 15.74 -13.13 1.79
N SER A 141 15.23 -12.04 1.19
CA SER A 141 15.94 -11.31 0.15
C SER A 141 16.88 -10.20 0.66
N ILE A 142 17.00 -10.00 1.98
CA ILE A 142 17.92 -9.01 2.58
C ILE A 142 19.36 -9.30 2.17
N ARG A 143 19.86 -10.48 2.53
CA ARG A 143 21.27 -10.86 2.30
C ARG A 143 21.59 -10.99 0.82
N VAL A 144 20.62 -11.47 0.03
CA VAL A 144 20.75 -11.62 -1.42
C VAL A 144 20.98 -10.27 -2.08
N GLU A 145 20.17 -9.27 -1.72
CA GLU A 145 20.25 -7.96 -2.34
C GLU A 145 21.50 -7.19 -1.90
N GLU A 146 21.86 -7.22 -0.62
CA GLU A 146 23.11 -6.59 -0.15
C GLU A 146 24.34 -7.14 -0.90
N ARG A 147 24.35 -8.46 -1.16
CA ARG A 147 25.40 -9.09 -1.98
C ARG A 147 25.37 -8.62 -3.44
N LYS A 148 24.18 -8.48 -4.04
CA LYS A 148 24.03 -7.98 -5.42
C LYS A 148 24.48 -6.52 -5.54
N ILE A 149 24.15 -5.68 -4.57
CA ILE A 149 24.59 -4.27 -4.56
C ILE A 149 26.11 -4.21 -4.42
N ARG A 150 26.70 -4.92 -3.45
CA ARG A 150 28.17 -4.94 -3.25
C ARG A 150 28.97 -5.46 -4.45
N LYS A 151 28.47 -6.50 -5.13
CA LYS A 151 29.17 -7.15 -6.27
C LYS A 151 28.67 -6.71 -7.65
N SER A 152 27.87 -5.63 -7.74
CA SER A 152 27.23 -5.19 -9.00
C SER A 152 26.46 -6.31 -9.71
N GLY A 153 25.89 -7.25 -8.94
CA GLY A 153 25.23 -8.45 -9.45
C GLY A 153 23.94 -8.17 -10.22
N PHE A 154 23.35 -6.99 -10.07
CA PHE A 154 22.19 -6.57 -10.85
C PHE A 154 22.50 -6.38 -12.34
N ARG A 155 23.74 -6.01 -12.68
CA ARG A 155 24.20 -5.86 -14.07
C ARG A 155 24.51 -7.20 -14.75
N ALA A 156 24.82 -8.23 -13.97
CA ALA A 156 25.23 -9.53 -14.49
C ALA A 156 24.07 -10.41 -15.01
N ALA A 157 22.82 -9.96 -14.85
CA ALA A 157 21.65 -10.70 -15.34
C ALA A 157 21.55 -10.65 -16.87
N ARG A 158 20.96 -11.71 -17.45
CA ARG A 158 20.67 -11.77 -18.89
C ARG A 158 19.26 -11.24 -19.14
N PRO A 159 19.08 -10.24 -20.02
CA PRO A 159 17.76 -9.71 -20.32
C PRO A 159 16.97 -10.72 -21.16
N ASP A 160 15.67 -10.82 -20.89
CA ASP A 160 14.75 -11.56 -21.76
C ASP A 160 14.31 -10.73 -22.99
N ARG A 161 13.64 -11.37 -23.94
CA ARG A 161 13.21 -10.73 -25.20
C ARG A 161 12.34 -9.50 -24.98
N ILE A 162 11.43 -9.55 -24.00
CA ILE A 162 10.53 -8.43 -23.69
C ILE A 162 11.31 -7.29 -23.03
N SER A 163 12.23 -7.62 -22.12
CA SER A 163 13.12 -6.65 -21.48
C SER A 163 13.99 -5.89 -22.50
N LEU A 164 14.49 -6.59 -23.53
CA LEU A 164 15.21 -5.98 -24.65
C LEU A 164 14.29 -5.14 -25.52
N LEU A 165 13.14 -5.69 -25.95
CA LEU A 165 12.19 -5.02 -26.83
C LEU A 165 11.67 -3.70 -26.24
N LEU A 166 11.33 -3.72 -24.96
CA LEU A 166 10.78 -2.56 -24.26
C LEU A 166 11.86 -1.70 -23.58
N GLY A 167 13.13 -2.11 -23.64
CA GLY A 167 14.25 -1.41 -23.00
C GLY A 167 13.99 -1.14 -21.52
N LEU A 168 13.67 -2.19 -20.74
CA LEU A 168 13.25 -2.08 -19.33
C LEU A 168 14.43 -1.88 -18.36
N SER A 169 15.65 -2.18 -18.78
CA SER A 169 16.86 -2.05 -17.96
C SER A 169 17.25 -0.58 -17.76
N GLY A 170 17.97 -0.28 -16.68
CA GLY A 170 18.25 1.11 -16.32
C GLY A 170 19.36 1.27 -15.31
N ARG A 171 19.48 2.50 -14.81
CA ARG A 171 20.45 2.89 -13.78
C ARG A 171 19.83 3.95 -12.88
N TYR A 172 20.21 3.97 -11.61
CA TYR A 172 19.83 5.03 -10.68
C TYR A 172 21.00 5.34 -9.74
N PHE A 173 20.96 6.50 -9.08
CA PHE A 173 21.93 6.87 -8.05
C PHE A 173 21.42 6.48 -6.66
N ASP A 174 22.13 5.58 -5.99
CA ASP A 174 21.82 5.20 -4.62
C ASP A 174 22.55 6.13 -3.65
N GLU A 175 21.82 7.05 -3.01
CA GLU A 175 22.38 8.00 -2.05
C GLU A 175 22.94 7.35 -0.79
N SER A 176 22.35 6.24 -0.34
CA SER A 176 22.79 5.53 0.86
C SER A 176 24.13 4.82 0.68
N GLU A 177 24.45 4.47 -0.57
CA GLU A 177 25.69 3.79 -0.97
C GLU A 177 26.67 4.73 -1.69
N GLY A 178 26.24 5.95 -2.05
CA GLY A 178 27.06 6.95 -2.75
C GLY A 178 27.48 6.55 -4.17
N ARG A 179 26.73 5.68 -4.85
CA ARG A 179 27.13 5.13 -6.16
C ARG A 179 25.96 4.90 -7.11
N ARG A 180 26.27 4.85 -8.40
CA ARG A 180 25.31 4.47 -9.44
C ARG A 180 25.16 2.96 -9.51
N VAL A 181 23.91 2.49 -9.42
CA VAL A 181 23.57 1.07 -9.54
C VAL A 181 22.93 0.86 -10.91
N GLU A 182 23.63 0.12 -11.77
CA GLU A 182 23.11 -0.36 -13.06
C GLU A 182 22.43 -1.72 -12.86
N TYR A 183 21.27 -1.89 -13.50
CA TYR A 183 20.49 -3.11 -13.37
C TYR A 183 19.90 -3.54 -14.70
N VAL A 184 19.88 -4.87 -14.88
CA VAL A 184 19.26 -5.51 -16.03
C VAL A 184 18.00 -6.21 -15.58
N ILE A 185 16.88 -5.84 -16.20
CA ILE A 185 15.59 -6.48 -15.94
C ILE A 185 15.55 -7.83 -16.67
N SER A 186 15.14 -8.86 -15.96
CA SER A 186 14.88 -10.20 -16.50
C SER A 186 13.50 -10.70 -16.02
N GLY A 187 13.09 -11.91 -16.36
CA GLY A 187 11.89 -12.53 -15.78
C GLY A 187 10.58 -11.76 -16.02
N THR A 188 10.49 -10.98 -17.10
CA THR A 188 9.35 -10.10 -17.39
C THR A 188 7.99 -10.79 -17.36
N LEU A 189 7.87 -12.00 -17.91
CA LEU A 189 6.62 -12.78 -17.89
C LEU A 189 6.18 -13.13 -16.46
N ALA A 190 7.13 -13.59 -15.62
CA ALA A 190 6.85 -13.88 -14.21
C ALA A 190 6.44 -12.61 -13.47
N GLY A 191 7.15 -11.50 -13.71
CA GLY A 191 6.79 -10.19 -13.18
C GLY A 191 5.38 -9.75 -13.57
N TRP A 192 5.01 -9.93 -14.84
CA TRP A 192 3.68 -9.58 -15.37
C TRP A 192 2.58 -10.41 -14.73
N LEU A 193 2.77 -11.73 -14.60
CA LEU A 193 1.82 -12.64 -13.95
C LEU A 193 1.66 -12.35 -12.46
N VAL A 194 2.77 -12.18 -11.73
CA VAL A 194 2.72 -11.86 -10.30
C VAL A 194 2.07 -10.48 -10.08
N SER A 195 2.29 -9.53 -10.99
CA SER A 195 1.65 -8.20 -10.94
C SER A 195 0.14 -8.26 -11.18
N PHE A 196 -0.36 -9.20 -11.99
CA PHE A 196 -1.80 -9.44 -12.11
C PHE A 196 -2.41 -9.86 -10.77
N PHE A 197 -1.82 -10.85 -10.09
CA PHE A 197 -2.26 -11.28 -8.77
C PHE A 197 -2.06 -10.19 -7.70
N ALA A 198 -1.02 -9.37 -7.83
CA ALA A 198 -0.85 -8.17 -7.03
C ALA A 198 -2.03 -7.21 -7.17
N GLY A 199 -2.55 -7.06 -8.39
CA GLY A 199 -3.77 -6.33 -8.68
C GLY A 199 -4.99 -6.92 -7.99
N VAL A 200 -5.21 -8.23 -8.11
CA VAL A 200 -6.33 -8.91 -7.44
C VAL A 200 -6.29 -8.65 -5.94
N GLY A 201 -5.13 -8.85 -5.30
CA GLY A 201 -4.93 -8.53 -3.89
C GLY A 201 -5.14 -7.04 -3.57
N SER A 202 -4.67 -6.13 -4.43
CA SER A 202 -4.86 -4.68 -4.28
C SER A 202 -6.33 -4.30 -4.24
N GLY A 203 -7.12 -4.77 -5.21
CA GLY A 203 -8.53 -4.45 -5.33
C GLY A 203 -9.37 -5.05 -4.21
N MET A 204 -9.02 -6.25 -3.76
CA MET A 204 -9.69 -6.91 -2.63
C MET A 204 -9.41 -6.24 -1.29
N LEU A 205 -8.16 -5.86 -1.06
CA LEU A 205 -7.67 -5.54 0.28
C LEU A 205 -7.36 -4.06 0.50
N GLY A 206 -7.47 -3.22 -0.53
CA GLY A 206 -7.16 -1.78 -0.41
C GLY A 206 -5.69 -1.46 -0.14
N ILE A 207 -4.81 -2.46 -0.17
CA ILE A 207 -3.38 -2.31 0.12
C ILE A 207 -2.58 -1.63 -0.99
N GLY A 208 -3.23 -1.24 -2.09
CA GLY A 208 -2.58 -0.62 -3.26
C GLY A 208 -1.72 -1.57 -4.09
N GLY A 209 -1.63 -2.86 -3.76
CA GLY A 209 -0.87 -3.89 -4.50
C GLY A 209 0.65 -3.74 -4.42
N GLY A 210 1.12 -2.63 -3.83
CA GLY A 210 2.53 -2.27 -3.88
C GLY A 210 3.45 -3.27 -3.19
N PHE A 211 2.99 -3.95 -2.15
CA PHE A 211 3.80 -4.98 -1.49
C PHE A 211 4.21 -6.10 -2.44
N ILE A 212 3.24 -6.62 -3.18
CA ILE A 212 3.44 -7.76 -4.06
C ILE A 212 4.19 -7.29 -5.30
N LYS A 213 3.88 -6.11 -5.84
CA LYS A 213 4.61 -5.51 -6.96
C LYS A 213 6.09 -5.28 -6.63
N VAL A 214 6.38 -4.72 -5.46
CA VAL A 214 7.76 -4.47 -4.99
C VAL A 214 8.52 -5.78 -4.89
N SER A 215 7.96 -6.79 -4.24
CA SER A 215 8.57 -8.13 -4.19
C SER A 215 8.68 -8.75 -5.59
N ALA A 216 7.71 -8.54 -6.47
CA ALA A 216 7.70 -9.12 -7.80
C ALA A 216 8.86 -8.60 -8.65
N MET A 217 9.00 -7.27 -8.68
CA MET A 217 10.10 -6.60 -9.37
C MET A 217 11.45 -7.00 -8.77
N ASN A 218 11.55 -7.09 -7.44
CA ASN A 218 12.82 -7.39 -6.78
C ASN A 218 13.27 -8.85 -6.96
N LEU A 219 12.36 -9.80 -6.77
CA LEU A 219 12.67 -11.22 -6.72
C LEU A 219 12.60 -11.89 -8.09
N PHE A 220 11.59 -11.57 -8.88
CA PHE A 220 11.39 -12.21 -10.19
C PHE A 220 11.99 -11.42 -11.34
N MET A 221 12.06 -10.08 -11.23
CA MET A 221 12.54 -9.24 -12.34
C MET A 221 13.96 -8.69 -12.20
N ASN A 222 14.64 -9.03 -11.11
CA ASN A 222 15.99 -8.53 -10.83
C ASN A 222 16.08 -6.99 -10.76
N ALA A 223 15.00 -6.31 -10.38
CA ALA A 223 15.01 -4.88 -10.13
C ALA A 223 15.56 -4.58 -8.71
N PRO A 224 16.45 -3.59 -8.55
CA PRO A 224 16.85 -3.11 -7.22
C PRO A 224 15.64 -2.65 -6.41
N LEU A 225 15.64 -2.84 -5.08
CA LEU A 225 14.49 -2.56 -4.22
C LEU A 225 14.04 -1.10 -4.32
N LYS A 226 14.97 -0.14 -4.35
CA LYS A 226 14.65 1.29 -4.46
C LYS A 226 13.93 1.61 -5.76
N VAL A 227 14.38 1.02 -6.87
CA VAL A 227 13.70 1.10 -8.19
C VAL A 227 12.32 0.47 -8.11
N ALA A 228 12.20 -0.70 -7.50
CA ALA A 228 10.92 -1.38 -7.32
C ALA A 228 9.93 -0.55 -6.48
N ILE A 229 10.39 0.07 -5.38
CA ILE A 229 9.60 0.98 -4.52
C ILE A 229 9.11 2.19 -5.31
N ALA A 230 10.01 2.88 -6.01
CA ALA A 230 9.70 4.06 -6.79
C ALA A 230 8.73 3.77 -7.95
N THR A 231 9.02 2.69 -8.70
CA THR A 231 8.20 2.22 -9.82
C THR A 231 6.82 1.77 -9.35
N SER A 232 6.75 1.01 -8.26
CA SER A 232 5.49 0.61 -7.63
C SER A 232 4.66 1.83 -7.21
N LYS A 233 5.29 2.88 -6.65
CA LYS A 233 4.55 4.07 -6.19
C LYS A 233 3.74 4.73 -7.30
N PHE A 234 4.27 4.80 -8.52
CA PHE A 234 3.54 5.26 -9.71
C PHE A 234 2.38 4.33 -10.06
N MET A 235 2.69 3.04 -10.20
CA MET A 235 1.74 1.99 -10.56
C MET A 235 0.55 1.90 -9.59
N VAL A 236 0.82 1.90 -8.29
CA VAL A 236 -0.15 1.78 -7.20
C VAL A 236 -1.23 2.87 -7.27
N GLY A 237 -0.91 4.08 -7.76
CA GLY A 237 -1.90 5.15 -7.93
C GLY A 237 -2.93 4.83 -9.00
N ILE A 238 -2.49 4.28 -10.14
CA ILE A 238 -3.37 3.87 -11.24
C ILE A 238 -4.24 2.69 -10.81
N THR A 239 -3.62 1.66 -10.25
CA THR A 239 -4.31 0.48 -9.71
C THR A 239 -5.37 0.86 -8.68
N ALA A 240 -5.03 1.76 -7.75
CA ALA A 240 -5.96 2.21 -6.73
C ALA A 240 -7.10 3.05 -7.31
N ALA A 241 -6.83 3.88 -8.32
CA ALA A 241 -7.85 4.60 -9.06
C ALA A 241 -8.85 3.62 -9.70
N THR A 242 -8.37 2.60 -10.41
CA THR A 242 -9.21 1.55 -11.02
C THR A 242 -10.11 0.86 -9.99
N SER A 243 -9.55 0.40 -8.87
CA SER A 243 -10.35 -0.23 -7.82
C SER A 243 -11.31 0.76 -7.14
N SER A 244 -10.88 2.01 -6.90
CA SER A 244 -11.69 3.02 -6.21
C SER A 244 -12.97 3.36 -6.98
N VAL A 245 -12.92 3.38 -8.31
CA VAL A 245 -14.11 3.58 -9.15
C VAL A 245 -15.17 2.50 -8.87
N VAL A 246 -14.76 1.24 -8.75
CA VAL A 246 -15.68 0.13 -8.43
C VAL A 246 -16.33 0.32 -7.05
N TYR A 247 -15.56 0.72 -6.03
CA TYR A 247 -16.10 0.98 -4.69
C TYR A 247 -16.98 2.23 -4.63
N TYR A 248 -16.64 3.27 -5.40
CA TYR A 248 -17.42 4.50 -5.52
C TYR A 248 -18.78 4.24 -6.15
N LEU A 249 -18.81 3.52 -7.28
CA LEU A 249 -20.06 3.14 -7.96
C LEU A 249 -20.97 2.25 -7.09
N ARG A 250 -20.42 1.59 -6.06
CA ARG A 250 -21.18 0.79 -5.10
C ARG A 250 -21.60 1.55 -3.84
N GLY A 251 -21.30 2.84 -3.75
CA GLY A 251 -21.67 3.68 -2.60
C GLY A 251 -20.94 3.32 -1.29
N VAL A 252 -19.81 2.64 -1.37
CA VAL A 252 -19.03 2.20 -0.18
C VAL A 252 -18.03 3.27 0.28
N VAL A 253 -17.74 4.26 -0.57
CA VAL A 253 -16.78 5.32 -0.27
C VAL A 253 -17.39 6.33 0.69
N ARG A 254 -16.91 6.32 1.92
CA ARG A 254 -17.28 7.24 2.99
C ARG A 254 -16.34 8.45 3.02
N ALA A 255 -16.86 9.62 2.64
CA ALA A 255 -16.06 10.84 2.54
C ALA A 255 -15.51 11.32 3.90
N ASP A 256 -16.24 11.07 4.99
CA ASP A 256 -15.86 11.37 6.37
C ASP A 256 -14.58 10.63 6.81
N VAL A 257 -14.33 9.44 6.25
CA VAL A 257 -13.10 8.67 6.50
C VAL A 257 -12.06 8.91 5.40
N ALA A 258 -12.49 8.96 4.14
CA ALA A 258 -11.59 9.07 2.99
C ALA A 258 -10.85 10.41 2.93
N ALA A 259 -11.49 11.52 3.30
CA ALA A 259 -10.88 12.86 3.27
C ALA A 259 -9.69 13.01 4.24
N PRO A 260 -9.80 12.71 5.55
CA PRO A 260 -8.66 12.79 6.46
C PRO A 260 -7.58 11.76 6.10
N VAL A 261 -7.97 10.60 5.58
CA VAL A 261 -7.02 9.61 5.06
C VAL A 261 -6.22 10.17 3.89
N ALA A 262 -6.87 10.74 2.87
CA ALA A 262 -6.19 11.33 1.72
C ALA A 262 -5.23 12.45 2.11
N LEU A 263 -5.69 13.38 2.96
CA LEU A 263 -4.87 14.51 3.42
C LEU A 263 -3.66 14.03 4.22
N GLY A 264 -3.88 13.15 5.20
CA GLY A 264 -2.82 12.67 6.06
C GLY A 264 -1.79 11.89 5.26
N THR A 265 -2.24 10.98 4.41
CA THR A 265 -1.32 10.14 3.64
C THR A 265 -0.52 10.95 2.62
N THR A 266 -1.09 12.01 2.03
CA THR A 266 -0.35 12.95 1.19
C THR A 266 0.78 13.64 1.97
N LEU A 267 0.48 14.20 3.15
CA LEU A 267 1.47 14.89 3.99
C LEU A 267 2.61 13.94 4.40
N GLY A 268 2.26 12.74 4.87
CA GLY A 268 3.24 11.72 5.22
C GLY A 268 4.12 11.31 4.03
N ALA A 269 3.50 11.12 2.86
CA ALA A 269 4.21 10.66 1.68
C ALA A 269 5.23 11.67 1.15
N ILE A 270 4.98 12.98 1.26
CA ILE A 270 5.94 14.03 0.86
C ILE A 270 7.24 13.92 1.68
N ALA A 271 7.12 13.65 2.98
CA ALA A 271 8.28 13.48 3.84
C ALA A 271 8.97 12.13 3.58
N GLY A 272 8.21 11.05 3.46
CA GLY A 272 8.78 9.71 3.33
C GLY A 272 9.50 9.45 2.00
N THR A 273 9.03 10.02 0.88
CA THR A 273 9.74 9.87 -0.41
C THR A 273 11.13 10.49 -0.39
N LYS A 274 11.30 11.66 0.26
CA LYS A 274 12.60 12.33 0.40
C LYS A 274 13.61 11.57 1.26
N VAL A 275 13.13 10.63 2.09
CA VAL A 275 13.97 9.85 2.99
C VAL A 275 14.36 8.50 2.38
N MET A 276 13.52 7.94 1.50
CA MET A 276 13.69 6.59 0.95
C MET A 276 15.08 6.33 0.34
N ASN A 277 15.59 7.23 -0.51
CA ASN A 277 16.88 7.00 -1.18
C ASN A 277 18.08 7.05 -0.21
N LYS A 278 17.94 7.72 0.92
CA LYS A 278 18.98 7.86 1.96
C LYS A 278 19.08 6.63 2.86
N LEU A 279 18.03 5.80 2.89
CA LEU A 279 18.00 4.60 3.71
C LEU A 279 18.74 3.44 3.03
N ARG A 280 19.51 2.70 3.83
CA ARG A 280 20.13 1.45 3.36
C ARG A 280 19.07 0.38 3.13
N VAL A 281 19.21 -0.35 2.03
CA VAL A 281 18.28 -1.41 1.61
C VAL A 281 18.03 -2.46 2.70
N ARG A 282 19.05 -2.79 3.50
CA ARG A 282 18.91 -3.73 4.63
C ARG A 282 17.83 -3.31 5.62
N TRP A 283 17.78 -2.02 5.96
CA TRP A 283 16.86 -1.48 6.95
C TRP A 283 15.47 -1.29 6.37
N LEU A 284 15.39 -0.89 5.10
CA LEU A 284 14.14 -0.87 4.33
C LEU A 284 13.46 -2.24 4.36
N LYS A 285 14.18 -3.32 4.00
CA LYS A 285 13.62 -4.67 4.00
C LYS A 285 13.29 -5.20 5.39
N ALA A 286 14.16 -4.96 6.38
CA ALA A 286 13.93 -5.42 7.75
C ALA A 286 12.68 -4.75 8.36
N ALA A 287 12.57 -3.43 8.24
CA ALA A 287 11.39 -2.69 8.70
C ALA A 287 10.13 -3.14 7.97
N PHE A 288 10.24 -3.37 6.65
CA PHE A 288 9.11 -3.80 5.84
C PHE A 288 8.64 -5.22 6.20
N SER A 289 9.58 -6.14 6.42
CA SER A 289 9.29 -7.50 6.85
C SER A 289 8.63 -7.53 8.23
N ALA A 290 9.18 -6.81 9.20
CA ALA A 290 8.63 -6.74 10.56
C ALA A 290 7.21 -6.13 10.56
N LEU A 291 7.00 -5.04 9.81
CA LEU A 291 5.69 -4.41 9.69
C LEU A 291 4.67 -5.36 9.03
N ALA A 292 5.04 -6.00 7.93
CA ALA A 292 4.15 -6.93 7.23
C ALA A 292 3.79 -8.14 8.10
N ALA A 293 4.75 -8.67 8.88
CA ALA A 293 4.47 -9.76 9.82
C ALA A 293 3.49 -9.32 10.92
N TYR A 294 3.69 -8.14 11.50
CA TYR A 294 2.80 -7.58 12.52
C TYR A 294 1.38 -7.37 11.99
N LEU A 295 1.24 -6.70 10.83
CA LEU A 295 -0.07 -6.46 10.22
C LEU A 295 -0.75 -7.77 9.82
N GLY A 296 0.02 -8.75 9.34
CA GLY A 296 -0.47 -10.10 9.04
C GLY A 296 -1.04 -10.79 10.27
N TYR A 297 -0.33 -10.73 11.41
CA TYR A 297 -0.79 -11.27 12.68
C TYR A 297 -2.09 -10.60 13.17
N VAL A 298 -2.15 -9.26 13.14
CA VAL A 298 -3.35 -8.51 13.56
C VAL A 298 -4.56 -8.88 12.71
N MET A 299 -4.39 -8.97 11.38
CA MET A 299 -5.48 -9.35 10.48
C MET A 299 -5.89 -10.81 10.64
N LEU A 300 -4.94 -11.74 10.83
CA LEU A 300 -5.25 -13.14 11.02
C LEU A 300 -6.10 -13.34 12.28
N ARG A 301 -5.69 -12.72 13.39
CA ARG A 301 -6.43 -12.79 14.67
C ARG A 301 -7.87 -12.29 14.50
N ARG A 302 -8.07 -11.16 13.83
CA ARG A 302 -9.40 -10.60 13.57
C ARG A 302 -10.24 -11.51 12.66
N GLY A 303 -9.63 -12.08 11.63
CA GLY A 303 -10.28 -13.01 10.71
C GLY A 303 -10.76 -14.29 11.40
N LEU A 304 -9.89 -14.93 12.19
CA LEU A 304 -10.21 -16.15 12.94
C LEU A 304 -11.30 -15.92 13.98
N TRP A 305 -11.28 -14.76 14.66
CA TRP A 305 -12.33 -14.38 15.60
C TRP A 305 -13.69 -14.26 14.92
N LEU A 306 -13.76 -13.57 13.77
CA LEU A 306 -15.01 -13.45 12.99
C LEU A 306 -15.52 -14.79 12.43
N MET A 307 -14.65 -15.80 12.31
CA MET A 307 -15.02 -17.15 11.89
C MET A 307 -15.43 -18.05 13.08
N GLY A 308 -15.41 -17.54 14.31
CA GLY A 308 -15.74 -18.31 15.51
C GLY A 308 -14.69 -19.34 15.92
N VAL A 309 -13.46 -19.23 15.41
CA VAL A 309 -12.38 -20.20 15.65
C VAL A 309 -11.54 -19.83 16.88
N ALA A 310 -11.62 -18.59 17.37
CA ALA A 310 -10.86 -18.12 18.54
C ALA A 310 -11.71 -17.22 19.44
N GLU A 311 -11.74 -17.49 20.75
CA GLU A 311 -12.28 -16.59 21.78
C GLU A 311 -11.19 -15.57 22.19
N LEU A 312 -11.57 -14.30 22.40
CA LEU A 312 -10.61 -13.27 22.85
C LEU A 312 -10.59 -13.23 24.39
N PRO A 313 -9.41 -13.14 25.04
CA PRO A 313 -9.28 -12.41 26.29
C PRO A 313 -9.38 -10.89 26.07
#